data_AF-A0A0D6QVC6-F1
#
_entry.id   AF-A0A0D6QVC6-F1
#
_cell.length_a   1.000
_cell.length_b   1.000
_cell.length_c   1.000
_cell.angle_alpha   90.00
_cell.angle_beta   90.00
_cell.angle_gamma   90.00
#
_symmetry.space_group_name_H-M   'P 1'
#
loop_
_entity.id
_entity.type
_entity.pdbx_description
1 polymer ?
#
loop_
_entity_poly.entity_id
_entity_poly.type
_entity_poly.pdbx_seq_one_letter_code
_entity_poly.pdbx_strand_id
1 'polypeptide(L)'
;MSSQTAWFFLSLSLLPLICFSSVHGAVSPAKQSFKNAYATMMYMGTPRDYEFYVAIRVMLKSLVRLKVNADLVLIASADVPRRWIRTLNEDGVIVKTVDNIKNPYANRRGFQKRFTLTLNKLYAWTLVEYERVVMLDADNLFVQNTDELFQCGEFCAAFINPCVFHTGLFVLKPSETVFRRMIHEVTSMRHNLDGADQGFLVSYFDDLLDRPMFHPPANGSIIDGLYRLPLGYQMDASYFYLKLKWRVPCGPNSVITFPSQPWLKPWYWWSWPVLPLGLQWHEQRLHTIGYGAEMPLIVLESLFYLVTMAVTLIAFKGFQPTLSKFCLTKSELSFSFYPLVLKSLVLSSMLGSYILPFFLVPRTIHPLMGWGLYLLGSMSFVIVIKNAFQLPTLPIFTPWLGITGSLIAMAFPLYTNGIVRALSVGAYAFFAAPFVWWALTKLMSYVDLLVEREALRIWGASEPQFQLMKLC
;
A
#
# COMPACT_ATOMS: atom_id res chain seq x y z
N MET A 1 4.52 -22.05 11.91
CA MET A 1 5.22 -21.32 10.82
C MET A 1 6.66 -21.86 10.70
N SER A 2 6.82 -23.11 10.28
CA SER A 2 8.15 -23.72 10.09
C SER A 2 8.07 -24.80 9.01
N SER A 3 8.28 -24.42 7.75
CA SER A 3 8.89 -25.25 6.69
C SER A 3 9.00 -24.55 5.33
N GLN A 4 8.39 -23.37 5.13
CA GLN A 4 8.33 -22.76 3.80
C GLN A 4 9.39 -21.67 3.51
N THR A 5 10.20 -21.26 4.48
CA THR A 5 11.28 -20.29 4.26
C THR A 5 12.56 -20.91 3.66
N ALA A 6 12.64 -22.24 3.57
CA ALA A 6 13.85 -22.94 3.11
C ALA A 6 13.92 -23.20 1.59
N TRP A 7 12.83 -23.03 0.85
CA TRP A 7 12.78 -23.40 -0.59
C TRP A 7 12.98 -22.24 -1.56
N PHE A 8 13.16 -21.00 -1.09
CA PHE A 8 13.21 -19.81 -1.96
C PHE A 8 14.61 -19.37 -2.40
N PHE A 9 15.69 -20.04 -1.95
CA PHE A 9 17.07 -19.66 -2.29
C PHE A 9 17.70 -20.45 -3.44
N LEU A 10 16.95 -21.31 -4.14
CA LEU A 10 17.48 -22.17 -5.21
C LEU A 10 16.52 -22.25 -6.42
N SER A 11 16.42 -21.19 -7.21
CA SER A 11 16.06 -21.29 -8.63
C SER A 11 16.28 -19.97 -9.35
N LEU A 12 17.52 -19.69 -9.74
CA LEU A 12 17.88 -18.59 -10.63
C LEU A 12 18.57 -19.14 -11.87
N SER A 13 17.81 -19.88 -12.68
CA SER A 13 18.13 -20.23 -14.06
C SER A 13 17.01 -21.10 -14.63
N LEU A 14 16.18 -20.56 -15.52
CA LEU A 14 15.64 -21.25 -16.71
C LEU A 14 14.69 -20.31 -17.48
N LEU A 15 14.92 -20.25 -18.79
CA LEU A 15 14.25 -19.43 -19.82
C LEU A 15 12.74 -19.73 -19.94
N PRO A 16 11.93 -18.81 -20.50
CA PRO A 16 10.51 -19.08 -20.73
C PRO A 16 10.32 -19.88 -22.02
N LEU A 17 9.82 -21.12 -21.91
CA LEU A 17 9.18 -21.81 -23.03
C LEU A 17 7.73 -21.33 -23.14
N ILE A 18 7.39 -20.76 -24.30
CA ILE A 18 6.04 -20.35 -24.67
C ILE A 18 5.24 -21.61 -25.00
N CYS A 19 4.34 -22.02 -24.09
CA CYS A 19 3.32 -23.03 -24.40
C CYS A 19 2.04 -22.33 -24.89
N PHE A 20 1.78 -22.45 -26.19
CA PHE A 20 0.44 -22.25 -26.75
C PHE A 20 -0.50 -23.33 -26.18
N SER A 21 -1.48 -22.93 -25.39
CA SER A 21 -2.60 -23.79 -25.01
C SER A 21 -3.83 -23.43 -25.82
N SER A 22 -4.38 -24.46 -26.46
CA SER A 22 -5.55 -24.45 -27.33
C SER A 22 -6.82 -24.05 -26.57
N VAL A 23 -7.54 -23.08 -27.15
CA VAL A 23 -8.86 -22.62 -26.71
C VAL A 23 -9.84 -23.77 -26.83
N HIS A 24 -10.19 -24.40 -25.70
CA HIS A 24 -11.40 -25.21 -25.60
C HIS A 24 -12.55 -24.27 -25.25
N GLY A 25 -13.57 -24.24 -26.11
CA GLY A 25 -14.78 -23.44 -25.92
C GLY A 25 -15.46 -23.80 -24.61
N ALA A 26 -15.46 -22.87 -23.66
CA ALA A 26 -16.22 -22.99 -22.44
C ALA A 26 -17.69 -22.73 -22.74
N VAL A 27 -18.48 -23.81 -22.68
CA VAL A 27 -19.94 -23.75 -22.55
C VAL A 27 -20.24 -22.91 -21.30
N SER A 28 -20.97 -21.80 -21.45
CA SER A 28 -21.38 -20.97 -20.33
C SER A 28 -22.33 -21.76 -19.42
N PRO A 29 -22.00 -22.02 -18.15
CA PRO A 29 -22.93 -22.64 -17.23
C PRO A 29 -24.11 -21.69 -17.00
N ALA A 30 -25.33 -22.26 -16.91
CA ALA A 30 -26.53 -21.51 -16.58
C ALA A 30 -26.32 -20.70 -15.30
N LYS A 31 -26.67 -19.41 -15.34
CA LYS A 31 -26.42 -18.45 -14.27
C LYS A 31 -27.25 -18.86 -13.04
N GLN A 32 -26.60 -19.44 -12.03
CA GLN A 32 -27.23 -19.77 -10.75
C GLN A 32 -27.72 -18.46 -10.13
N SER A 33 -29.04 -18.36 -9.89
CA SER A 33 -29.64 -17.19 -9.26
C SER A 33 -29.50 -17.34 -7.74
N PHE A 34 -28.75 -16.43 -7.11
CA PHE A 34 -28.62 -16.36 -5.67
C PHE A 34 -29.63 -15.38 -5.08
N LYS A 35 -30.13 -15.69 -3.88
CA LYS A 35 -31.04 -14.81 -3.14
C LYS A 35 -30.31 -13.68 -2.43
N ASN A 36 -29.02 -13.83 -2.18
CA ASN A 36 -28.22 -12.93 -1.37
C ASN A 36 -27.00 -12.42 -2.15
N ALA A 37 -26.42 -11.31 -1.69
CA ALA A 37 -25.22 -10.75 -2.31
C ALA A 37 -24.19 -10.25 -1.29
N TYR A 38 -22.91 -10.42 -1.62
CA TYR A 38 -21.85 -9.58 -1.08
C TYR A 38 -21.69 -8.37 -1.99
N ALA A 39 -21.89 -7.18 -1.43
CA ALA A 39 -21.78 -5.92 -2.18
C ALA A 39 -20.56 -5.13 -1.70
N THR A 40 -19.91 -4.44 -2.62
CA THR A 40 -18.90 -3.42 -2.33
C THR A 40 -19.12 -2.22 -3.23
N MET A 41 -18.49 -1.10 -2.89
CA MET A 41 -18.59 0.13 -3.65
C MET A 41 -17.24 0.54 -4.23
N MET A 42 -17.28 1.13 -5.43
CA MET A 42 -16.16 1.80 -6.04
C MET A 42 -16.57 3.13 -6.63
N TYR A 43 -15.74 4.15 -6.38
CA TYR A 43 -15.83 5.44 -7.03
C TYR A 43 -14.47 5.99 -7.42
N MET A 44 -14.45 6.94 -8.35
CA MET A 44 -13.23 7.61 -8.77
C MET A 44 -13.10 8.99 -8.11
N GLY A 45 -11.90 9.55 -8.16
CA GLY A 45 -11.61 10.92 -7.70
C GLY A 45 -10.35 11.04 -6.87
N THR A 46 -9.52 9.99 -6.78
CA THR A 46 -8.27 10.02 -6.02
C THR A 46 -7.10 9.40 -6.78
N PRO A 47 -5.84 9.80 -6.48
CA PRO A 47 -4.66 9.11 -7.02
C PRO A 47 -4.51 7.63 -6.61
N ARG A 48 -5.43 7.11 -5.79
CA ARG A 48 -5.42 5.75 -5.23
C ARG A 48 -6.52 4.86 -5.81
N ASP A 49 -7.28 5.34 -6.79
CA ASP A 49 -8.42 4.62 -7.34
C ASP A 49 -8.02 3.23 -7.89
N TYR A 50 -6.84 3.13 -8.51
CA TYR A 50 -6.29 1.85 -8.97
C TYR A 50 -5.94 0.89 -7.82
N GLU A 51 -5.55 1.41 -6.66
CA GLU A 51 -5.24 0.59 -5.49
C GLU A 51 -6.51 -0.07 -4.94
N PHE A 52 -7.60 0.70 -4.85
CA PHE A 52 -8.91 0.19 -4.46
C PHE A 52 -9.49 -0.78 -5.49
N TYR A 53 -9.29 -0.52 -6.78
CA TYR A 53 -9.64 -1.47 -7.84
C TYR A 53 -9.00 -2.85 -7.61
N VAL A 54 -7.70 -2.87 -7.35
CA VAL A 54 -6.96 -4.11 -7.04
C VAL A 54 -7.48 -4.75 -5.75
N ALA A 55 -7.69 -3.96 -4.70
CA ALA A 55 -8.21 -4.44 -3.41
C ALA A 55 -9.57 -5.12 -3.52
N ILE A 56 -10.53 -4.48 -4.21
CA ILE A 56 -11.86 -5.02 -4.47
C ILE A 56 -11.77 -6.36 -5.21
N ARG A 57 -10.95 -6.44 -6.26
CA ARG A 57 -10.79 -7.69 -7.02
C ARG A 57 -10.21 -8.81 -6.17
N VAL A 58 -9.21 -8.53 -5.34
CA VAL A 58 -8.65 -9.53 -4.42
C VAL A 58 -9.70 -10.00 -3.42
N MET A 59 -10.43 -9.07 -2.80
CA MET A 59 -11.49 -9.38 -1.84
C MET A 59 -12.59 -10.24 -2.47
N LEU A 60 -13.18 -9.80 -3.59
CA LEU A 60 -14.28 -10.52 -4.24
C LEU A 60 -13.86 -11.89 -4.76
N LYS A 61 -12.69 -12.01 -5.41
CA LYS A 61 -12.19 -13.33 -5.85
C LYS A 61 -11.82 -14.24 -4.67
N SER A 62 -11.44 -13.69 -3.52
CA SER A 62 -11.24 -14.51 -2.31
C SER A 62 -12.54 -15.14 -1.83
N LEU A 63 -13.67 -14.41 -1.90
CA LEU A 63 -15.00 -14.97 -1.60
C LEU A 63 -15.39 -16.09 -2.57
N VAL A 64 -15.10 -15.96 -3.87
CA VAL A 64 -15.29 -17.06 -4.84
C VAL A 64 -14.52 -18.31 -4.42
N ARG A 65 -13.26 -18.16 -4.00
CA ARG A 65 -12.45 -19.31 -3.53
C ARG A 65 -13.00 -19.95 -2.25
N LEU A 66 -13.65 -19.15 -1.41
CA LEU A 66 -14.36 -19.62 -0.21
C LEU A 66 -15.73 -20.25 -0.54
N LYS A 67 -16.10 -20.36 -1.82
CA LYS A 67 -17.32 -20.99 -2.33
C LYS A 67 -18.58 -20.40 -1.68
N VAL A 68 -18.64 -19.08 -1.59
CA VAL A 68 -19.85 -18.39 -1.10
C VAL A 68 -21.06 -18.68 -1.99
N ASN A 69 -22.22 -18.82 -1.36
CA ASN A 69 -23.51 -19.06 -2.00
C ASN A 69 -24.28 -17.74 -2.18
N ALA A 70 -23.65 -16.77 -2.83
CA ALA A 70 -24.17 -15.43 -3.01
C ALA A 70 -23.60 -14.76 -4.28
N ASP A 71 -24.36 -13.82 -4.84
CA ASP A 71 -23.86 -12.96 -5.91
C ASP A 71 -22.78 -12.01 -5.38
N LEU A 72 -21.82 -11.66 -6.25
CA LEU A 72 -20.83 -10.63 -5.97
C LEU A 72 -21.21 -9.37 -6.73
N VAL A 73 -21.51 -8.30 -6.01
CA VAL A 73 -22.05 -7.06 -6.59
C VAL A 73 -21.08 -5.91 -6.36
N LEU A 74 -20.80 -5.16 -7.42
CA LEU A 74 -20.11 -3.90 -7.34
C LEU A 74 -21.07 -2.75 -7.64
N ILE A 75 -21.27 -1.87 -6.67
CA ILE A 75 -21.90 -0.58 -6.89
C ILE A 75 -20.83 0.39 -7.36
N ALA A 76 -20.87 0.76 -8.64
CA ALA A 76 -19.85 1.60 -9.28
C ALA A 76 -20.42 2.98 -9.63
N SER A 77 -19.70 4.05 -9.34
CA SER A 77 -20.05 5.35 -9.90
C SER A 77 -19.82 5.39 -11.42
N ALA A 78 -20.53 6.29 -12.11
CA ALA A 78 -20.50 6.40 -13.58
C ALA A 78 -19.10 6.70 -14.18
N ASP A 79 -18.17 7.23 -13.38
CA ASP A 79 -16.81 7.57 -13.77
C ASP A 79 -15.83 6.39 -13.69
N VAL A 80 -16.23 5.24 -13.14
CA VAL A 80 -15.39 4.03 -13.11
C VAL A 80 -15.05 3.59 -14.54
N PRO A 81 -13.76 3.40 -14.90
CA PRO A 81 -13.35 3.06 -16.25
C PRO A 81 -14.03 1.81 -16.81
N ARG A 82 -14.57 1.89 -18.03
CA ARG A 82 -15.23 0.76 -18.71
C ARG A 82 -14.35 -0.50 -18.79
N ARG A 83 -13.03 -0.33 -18.90
CA ARG A 83 -12.08 -1.45 -18.89
C ARG A 83 -12.11 -2.21 -17.56
N TRP A 84 -12.18 -1.49 -16.44
CA TRP A 84 -12.24 -2.09 -15.11
C TRP A 84 -13.57 -2.81 -14.91
N ILE A 85 -14.69 -2.18 -15.32
CA ILE A 85 -16.02 -2.81 -15.31
C ILE A 85 -16.01 -4.11 -16.11
N ARG A 86 -15.44 -4.12 -17.32
CA ARG A 86 -15.32 -5.34 -18.14
C ARG A 86 -14.56 -6.43 -17.43
N THR A 87 -13.39 -6.12 -16.87
CA THR A 87 -12.58 -7.09 -16.14
C THR A 87 -13.28 -7.62 -14.88
N LEU A 88 -14.04 -6.79 -14.17
CA LEU A 88 -14.85 -7.23 -13.03
C LEU A 88 -16.00 -8.15 -13.45
N ASN A 89 -16.67 -7.86 -14.57
CA ASN A 89 -17.67 -8.76 -15.15
C ASN A 89 -17.04 -10.11 -15.55
N GLU A 90 -15.83 -10.10 -16.13
CA GLU A 90 -15.06 -11.31 -16.44
C GLU A 90 -14.67 -12.11 -15.18
N ASP A 91 -14.49 -11.44 -14.04
CA ASP A 91 -14.29 -12.07 -12.74
C ASP A 91 -15.61 -12.59 -12.10
N GLY A 92 -16.74 -12.45 -12.79
CA GLY A 92 -18.06 -12.90 -12.31
C GLY A 92 -18.79 -11.90 -11.40
N VAL A 93 -18.31 -10.66 -11.32
CA VAL A 93 -18.92 -9.60 -10.50
C VAL A 93 -20.03 -8.90 -11.27
N ILE A 94 -21.21 -8.75 -10.67
CA ILE A 94 -22.34 -7.99 -11.22
C ILE A 94 -22.12 -6.50 -10.92
N VAL A 95 -21.86 -5.70 -11.95
CA VAL A 95 -21.64 -4.26 -11.79
C VAL A 95 -22.96 -3.48 -11.94
N LYS A 96 -23.31 -2.69 -10.92
CA LYS A 96 -24.46 -1.78 -10.89
C LYS A 96 -23.94 -0.34 -10.91
N THR A 97 -24.15 0.36 -12.01
CA THR A 97 -23.73 1.76 -12.15
C THR A 97 -24.74 2.69 -11.49
N VAL A 98 -24.26 3.65 -10.69
CA VAL A 98 -25.07 4.66 -10.00
C VAL A 98 -24.48 6.06 -10.17
N ASP A 99 -25.31 7.08 -9.99
CA ASP A 99 -24.86 8.46 -9.91
C ASP A 99 -24.27 8.78 -8.54
N ASN A 100 -23.40 9.78 -8.46
CA ASN A 100 -22.81 10.20 -7.20
C ASN A 100 -23.82 11.01 -6.36
N ILE A 101 -24.03 10.60 -5.11
CA ILE A 101 -24.80 11.35 -4.12
C ILE A 101 -23.99 12.58 -3.70
N LYS A 102 -24.58 13.76 -3.85
CA LYS A 102 -24.00 15.01 -3.36
C LYS A 102 -23.96 15.00 -1.84
N ASN A 103 -22.77 15.09 -1.25
CA ASN A 103 -22.61 15.16 0.20
C ASN A 103 -22.92 16.57 0.73
N PRO A 104 -24.02 16.79 1.47
CA PRO A 104 -24.40 18.12 1.97
C PRO A 104 -23.49 18.60 3.11
N TYR A 105 -22.73 17.70 3.73
CA TYR A 105 -21.78 18.02 4.80
C TYR A 105 -20.44 18.57 4.28
N ALA A 106 -20.23 18.60 2.96
CA ALA A 106 -18.95 18.96 2.35
C ALA A 106 -18.44 20.36 2.71
N ASN A 107 -19.34 21.29 3.07
CA ASN A 107 -19.02 22.66 3.44
C ASN A 107 -18.81 22.86 4.95
N ARG A 108 -18.97 21.81 5.78
CA ARG A 108 -18.75 21.91 7.23
C ARG A 108 -17.28 22.11 7.55
N ARG A 109 -16.99 22.92 8.57
CA ARG A 109 -15.63 23.11 9.07
C ARG A 109 -15.08 21.77 9.59
N GLY A 110 -13.89 21.38 9.15
CA GLY A 110 -13.27 20.10 9.52
C GLY A 110 -13.67 18.91 8.61
N PHE A 111 -14.49 19.12 7.58
CA PHE A 111 -14.82 18.08 6.61
C PHE A 111 -13.57 17.58 5.88
N GLN A 112 -13.39 16.27 5.83
CA GLN A 112 -12.27 15.66 5.10
C GLN A 112 -12.70 15.39 3.64
N LYS A 113 -11.94 15.91 2.67
CA LYS A 113 -12.23 15.73 1.23
C LYS A 113 -12.41 14.26 0.80
N ARG A 114 -11.77 13.32 1.49
CA ARG A 114 -11.93 11.87 1.25
C ARG A 114 -13.35 11.34 1.50
N PHE A 115 -14.20 12.08 2.23
CA PHE A 115 -15.58 11.69 2.53
C PHE A 115 -16.60 12.24 1.53
N THR A 116 -16.13 12.86 0.44
CA THR A 116 -17.03 13.47 -0.56
C THR A 116 -18.02 12.47 -1.15
N LEU A 117 -17.59 11.23 -1.40
CA LEU A 117 -18.39 10.21 -2.10
C LEU A 117 -18.77 9.01 -1.22
N THR A 118 -18.48 9.05 0.07
CA THR A 118 -18.74 7.89 0.96
C THR A 118 -20.23 7.60 1.14
N LEU A 119 -21.10 8.61 1.03
CA LEU A 119 -22.55 8.43 1.13
C LEU A 119 -23.14 7.61 -0.03
N ASN A 120 -22.41 7.41 -1.13
CA ASN A 120 -22.82 6.48 -2.18
C ASN A 120 -23.06 5.06 -1.63
N LYS A 121 -22.44 4.70 -0.49
CA LYS A 121 -22.65 3.40 0.17
C LYS A 121 -24.12 3.11 0.47
N LEU A 122 -24.96 4.14 0.60
CA LEU A 122 -26.40 4.03 0.83
C LEU A 122 -27.14 3.35 -0.34
N TYR A 123 -26.58 3.34 -1.55
CA TYR A 123 -27.15 2.59 -2.69
C TYR A 123 -27.21 1.08 -2.43
N ALA A 124 -26.53 0.55 -1.42
CA ALA A 124 -26.69 -0.86 -1.04
C ALA A 124 -28.15 -1.21 -0.69
N TRP A 125 -28.96 -0.24 -0.23
CA TRP A 125 -30.39 -0.45 0.04
C TRP A 125 -31.26 -0.49 -1.22
N THR A 126 -30.77 -0.07 -2.39
CA THR A 126 -31.54 -0.13 -3.66
C THR A 126 -31.43 -1.50 -4.34
N LEU A 127 -30.63 -2.43 -3.80
CA LEU A 127 -30.42 -3.77 -4.33
C LEU A 127 -31.60 -4.71 -3.98
N VAL A 128 -32.82 -4.28 -4.28
CA VAL A 128 -34.09 -4.91 -3.88
C VAL A 128 -34.36 -6.27 -4.52
N GLU A 129 -33.54 -6.68 -5.49
CA GLU A 129 -33.56 -8.05 -6.03
C GLU A 129 -33.00 -9.10 -5.05
N TYR A 130 -32.30 -8.68 -4.00
CA TYR A 130 -31.72 -9.57 -3.00
C TYR A 130 -32.50 -9.54 -1.68
N GLU A 131 -32.57 -10.70 -1.03
CA GLU A 131 -33.17 -10.89 0.29
C GLU A 131 -32.28 -10.32 1.40
N ARG A 132 -30.96 -10.55 1.31
CA ARG A 132 -29.93 -9.95 2.17
C ARG A 132 -28.70 -9.54 1.40
N VAL A 133 -28.09 -8.44 1.84
CA VAL A 133 -26.82 -7.93 1.32
C VAL A 133 -25.83 -7.77 2.46
N VAL A 134 -24.62 -8.30 2.29
CA VAL A 134 -23.47 -7.95 3.14
C VAL A 134 -22.68 -6.88 2.42
N MET A 135 -22.73 -5.65 2.95
CA MET A 135 -21.98 -4.52 2.41
C MET A 135 -20.56 -4.53 2.98
N LEU A 136 -19.57 -4.36 2.10
CA LEU A 136 -18.15 -4.47 2.39
C LEU A 136 -17.39 -3.22 1.95
N ASP A 137 -16.47 -2.78 2.79
CA ASP A 137 -15.35 -1.95 2.36
C ASP A 137 -14.28 -2.81 1.66
N ALA A 138 -13.58 -2.19 0.72
CA ALA A 138 -12.53 -2.83 -0.10
C ALA A 138 -11.32 -3.35 0.70
N ASP A 139 -11.20 -2.98 1.97
CA ASP A 139 -10.11 -3.35 2.87
C ASP A 139 -10.51 -4.45 3.88
N ASN A 140 -11.53 -5.24 3.54
CA ASN A 140 -11.82 -6.50 4.21
C ASN A 140 -11.13 -7.69 3.52
N LEU A 141 -10.71 -8.66 4.32
CA LEU A 141 -10.12 -9.92 3.88
C LEU A 141 -10.80 -11.08 4.59
N PHE A 142 -11.50 -11.91 3.83
CA PHE A 142 -12.20 -13.08 4.34
C PHE A 142 -11.23 -14.26 4.49
N VAL A 143 -11.22 -14.87 5.66
CA VAL A 143 -10.39 -16.02 6.00
C VAL A 143 -11.19 -17.32 5.87
N GLN A 144 -12.51 -17.24 6.00
CA GLN A 144 -13.45 -18.36 5.84
C GLN A 144 -14.78 -17.87 5.25
N ASN A 145 -15.61 -18.81 4.76
CA ASN A 145 -16.97 -18.52 4.32
C ASN A 145 -17.80 -17.98 5.49
N THR A 146 -18.62 -16.94 5.23
CA THR A 146 -19.44 -16.24 6.23
C THR A 146 -20.91 -16.13 5.81
N ASP A 147 -21.42 -17.07 5.01
CA ASP A 147 -22.78 -17.01 4.48
C ASP A 147 -23.85 -17.06 5.58
N GLU A 148 -23.51 -17.49 6.80
CA GLU A 148 -24.38 -17.37 7.96
C GLU A 148 -24.75 -15.90 8.29
N LEU A 149 -23.97 -14.92 7.83
CA LEU A 149 -24.34 -13.50 7.96
C LEU A 149 -25.65 -13.16 7.24
N PHE A 150 -26.01 -13.91 6.19
CA PHE A 150 -27.29 -13.73 5.50
C PHE A 150 -28.50 -14.18 6.32
N GLN A 151 -28.30 -14.81 7.48
CA GLN A 151 -29.39 -15.10 8.42
C GLN A 151 -29.71 -13.91 9.31
N CYS A 152 -28.89 -12.86 9.30
CA CYS A 152 -29.09 -11.67 10.11
C CYS A 152 -30.28 -10.82 9.60
N GLY A 153 -30.86 -10.01 10.48
CA GLY A 153 -32.09 -9.27 10.22
C GLY A 153 -31.97 -8.06 9.29
N GLU A 154 -32.63 -6.96 9.67
CA GLU A 154 -32.78 -5.78 8.83
C GLU A 154 -31.48 -4.98 8.72
N PHE A 155 -30.71 -4.91 9.80
CA PHE A 155 -29.37 -4.32 9.81
C PHE A 155 -28.52 -4.91 10.93
N CYS A 156 -27.30 -5.31 10.61
CA CYS A 156 -26.37 -5.88 11.58
C CYS A 156 -24.95 -5.40 11.34
N ALA A 157 -24.27 -4.93 12.37
CA ALA A 157 -22.90 -4.42 12.27
C ALA A 157 -22.05 -4.78 13.50
N ALA A 158 -20.73 -4.83 13.31
CA ALA A 158 -19.78 -5.06 14.39
C ALA A 158 -19.35 -3.74 15.04
N PHE A 159 -19.13 -3.77 16.35
CA PHE A 159 -18.69 -2.60 17.12
C PHE A 159 -17.17 -2.44 17.11
N ILE A 160 -16.66 -1.26 16.73
CA ILE A 160 -15.22 -0.95 16.77
C ILE A 160 -14.79 -0.47 18.16
N ASN A 161 -15.71 0.16 18.88
CA ASN A 161 -15.58 0.53 20.27
C ASN A 161 -16.94 0.35 20.97
N PRO A 162 -17.02 0.50 22.30
CA PRO A 162 -18.27 0.24 23.02
C PRO A 162 -19.49 1.06 22.60
N CYS A 163 -19.34 2.16 21.84
CA CYS A 163 -20.46 3.04 21.49
C CYS A 163 -20.73 3.12 19.98
N VAL A 164 -19.74 2.79 19.14
CA VAL A 164 -19.79 3.04 17.70
C VAL A 164 -19.58 1.73 16.96
N PHE A 165 -20.55 1.41 16.09
CA PHE A 165 -20.37 0.35 15.11
C PHE A 165 -19.60 0.84 13.89
N HIS A 166 -18.89 -0.08 13.26
CA HIS A 166 -18.10 0.19 12.10
C HIS A 166 -18.90 -0.13 10.84
N THR A 167 -18.82 0.73 9.84
CA THR A 167 -19.54 0.54 8.58
C THR A 167 -18.75 -0.25 7.56
N GLY A 168 -17.53 -0.70 7.86
CA GLY A 168 -16.71 -1.47 6.92
C GLY A 168 -17.25 -2.87 6.61
N LEU A 169 -18.05 -3.45 7.49
CA LEU A 169 -18.85 -4.64 7.19
C LEU A 169 -20.18 -4.54 7.92
N PHE A 170 -21.29 -4.63 7.18
CA PHE A 170 -22.62 -4.76 7.77
C PHE A 170 -23.56 -5.56 6.87
N VAL A 171 -24.53 -6.22 7.49
CA VAL A 171 -25.64 -6.89 6.82
C VAL A 171 -26.81 -5.92 6.74
N LEU A 172 -27.56 -5.95 5.65
CA LEU A 172 -28.80 -5.18 5.50
C LEU A 172 -29.86 -5.97 4.73
N LYS A 173 -31.12 -5.63 4.98
CA LYS A 173 -32.27 -5.97 4.13
C LYS A 173 -32.54 -4.81 3.15
N PRO A 174 -32.38 -5.01 1.83
CA PRO A 174 -32.60 -3.93 0.87
C PRO A 174 -34.04 -3.42 0.90
N SER A 175 -34.21 -2.10 0.77
CA SER A 175 -35.52 -1.46 0.74
C SER A 175 -35.41 -0.07 0.14
N GLU A 176 -36.07 0.12 -1.00
CA GLU A 176 -36.17 1.42 -1.68
C GLU A 176 -36.80 2.49 -0.78
N THR A 177 -37.75 2.10 0.07
CA THR A 177 -38.38 3.01 1.05
C THR A 177 -37.38 3.50 2.10
N VAL A 178 -36.53 2.61 2.61
CA VAL A 178 -35.48 2.96 3.58
C VAL A 178 -34.41 3.82 2.90
N PHE A 179 -34.01 3.48 1.68
CA PHE A 179 -33.09 4.30 0.89
C PHE A 179 -33.58 5.74 0.72
N ARG A 180 -34.82 5.94 0.23
CA ARG A 180 -35.39 7.27 0.04
C ARG A 180 -35.48 8.07 1.34
N ARG A 181 -35.82 7.41 2.44
CA ARG A 181 -35.81 8.03 3.78
C ARG A 181 -34.41 8.49 4.17
N MET A 182 -33.39 7.64 4.00
CA MET A 182 -32.01 8.01 4.29
C MET A 182 -31.52 9.18 3.43
N ILE A 183 -31.84 9.22 2.13
CA ILE A 183 -31.50 10.35 1.26
C ILE A 183 -32.18 11.64 1.72
N HIS A 184 -33.45 11.57 2.13
CA HIS A 184 -34.16 12.71 2.69
C HIS A 184 -33.49 13.22 3.98
N GLU A 185 -33.10 12.33 4.89
CA GLU A 185 -32.42 12.69 6.14
C GLU A 185 -31.00 13.24 5.92
N VAL A 186 -30.25 12.69 4.97
CA VAL A 186 -28.96 13.25 4.51
C VAL A 186 -29.17 14.67 4.02
N THR A 187 -30.13 14.88 3.12
CA THR A 187 -30.41 16.19 2.52
C THR A 187 -30.89 17.21 3.55
N SER A 188 -31.65 16.74 4.55
CA SER A 188 -32.10 17.53 5.70
C SER A 188 -30.99 17.79 6.73
N MET A 189 -29.75 17.38 6.44
CA MET A 189 -28.58 17.52 7.31
C MET A 189 -28.77 16.93 8.71
N ARG A 190 -29.27 15.69 8.81
CA ARG A 190 -29.25 14.90 10.05
C ARG A 190 -27.90 15.04 10.77
N HIS A 191 -27.91 14.92 12.10
CA HIS A 191 -26.68 14.86 12.86
C HIS A 191 -25.76 13.77 12.30
N ASN A 192 -24.56 14.16 11.88
CA ASN A 192 -23.54 13.29 11.32
C ASN A 192 -22.18 13.83 11.76
N LEU A 193 -21.49 13.07 12.62
CA LEU A 193 -20.27 13.50 13.30
C LEU A 193 -19.08 13.66 12.36
N ASP A 194 -18.89 12.75 11.41
CA ASP A 194 -17.76 12.76 10.48
C ASP A 194 -18.12 13.32 9.08
N GLY A 195 -19.42 13.52 8.82
CA GLY A 195 -19.92 13.93 7.51
C GLY A 195 -19.81 12.84 6.45
N ALA A 196 -19.60 11.58 6.85
CA ALA A 196 -19.37 10.42 5.99
C ALA A 196 -20.47 9.35 6.19
N ASP A 197 -20.27 8.16 5.63
CA ASP A 197 -21.17 7.02 5.80
C ASP A 197 -21.18 6.50 7.25
N GLN A 198 -20.03 6.45 7.90
CA GLN A 198 -19.91 5.95 9.27
C GLN A 198 -20.73 6.78 10.26
N GLY A 199 -20.51 8.10 10.32
CA GLY A 199 -21.28 8.97 11.20
C GLY A 199 -22.78 9.03 10.84
N PHE A 200 -23.13 8.95 9.55
CA PHE A 200 -24.54 8.92 9.15
C PHE A 200 -25.24 7.64 9.60
N LEU A 201 -24.69 6.46 9.25
CA LEU A 201 -25.31 5.18 9.56
C LEU A 201 -25.39 4.95 11.08
N VAL A 202 -24.34 5.33 11.82
CA VAL A 202 -24.35 5.29 13.29
C VAL A 202 -25.44 6.17 13.87
N SER A 203 -25.68 7.35 13.30
CA SER A 203 -26.79 8.19 13.74
C SER A 203 -28.16 7.64 13.35
N TYR A 204 -28.27 6.90 12.24
CA TYR A 204 -29.54 6.41 11.69
C TYR A 204 -30.02 5.13 12.39
N PHE A 205 -29.08 4.25 12.74
CA PHE A 205 -29.30 3.05 13.55
C PHE A 205 -28.77 3.26 14.98
N ASP A 206 -29.24 4.32 15.62
CA ASP A 206 -28.75 4.79 16.93
C ASP A 206 -29.07 3.84 18.09
N ASP A 207 -30.10 3.01 17.92
CA ASP A 207 -30.52 2.00 18.88
C ASP A 207 -29.73 0.68 18.79
N LEU A 208 -28.85 0.51 17.79
CA LEU A 208 -28.10 -0.74 17.55
C LEU A 208 -27.26 -1.17 18.76
N LEU A 209 -26.79 -0.20 19.56
CA LEU A 209 -26.01 -0.48 20.76
C LEU A 209 -26.78 -1.33 21.78
N ASP A 210 -28.08 -1.09 21.90
CA ASP A 210 -28.97 -1.77 22.85
C ASP A 210 -29.55 -3.07 22.30
N ARG A 211 -29.17 -3.45 21.07
CA ARG A 211 -29.67 -4.66 20.41
C ARG A 211 -28.91 -5.92 20.83
N PRO A 212 -29.54 -7.11 20.75
CA PRO A 212 -28.87 -8.37 21.10
C PRO A 212 -27.71 -8.68 20.15
N MET A 213 -26.78 -9.52 20.63
CA MET A 213 -25.74 -10.09 19.78
C MET A 213 -26.34 -11.08 18.78
N PHE A 214 -25.86 -11.05 17.55
CA PHE A 214 -26.22 -12.01 16.51
C PHE A 214 -25.59 -13.37 16.81
N HIS A 215 -26.44 -14.39 16.83
CA HIS A 215 -26.05 -15.78 16.84
C HIS A 215 -26.81 -16.48 15.70
N PRO A 216 -26.11 -17.09 14.73
CA PRO A 216 -26.76 -17.70 13.58
C PRO A 216 -27.68 -18.85 14.03
N PRO A 217 -28.96 -18.86 13.62
CA PRO A 217 -29.88 -19.94 13.94
C PRO A 217 -29.40 -21.30 13.40
N ALA A 218 -29.42 -22.33 14.24
CA ALA A 218 -28.97 -23.67 13.84
C ALA A 218 -29.80 -24.30 12.71
N ASN A 219 -31.05 -23.85 12.54
CA ASN A 219 -31.96 -24.28 11.49
C ASN A 219 -31.78 -23.52 10.16
N GLY A 220 -30.86 -22.55 10.09
CA GLY A 220 -30.63 -21.72 8.91
C GLY A 220 -31.73 -20.71 8.60
N SER A 221 -32.67 -20.48 9.54
CA SER A 221 -33.72 -19.47 9.37
C SER A 221 -33.14 -18.05 9.43
N ILE A 222 -33.82 -17.14 8.76
CA ILE A 222 -33.51 -15.72 8.79
C ILE A 222 -34.28 -15.10 9.96
N ILE A 223 -33.59 -14.32 10.79
CA ILE A 223 -34.21 -13.57 11.90
C ILE A 223 -34.56 -12.15 11.44
N ASP A 224 -35.53 -11.51 12.11
CA ASP A 224 -35.94 -10.14 11.83
C ASP A 224 -35.45 -9.17 12.91
N GLY A 225 -35.25 -7.90 12.55
CA GLY A 225 -34.81 -6.84 13.45
C GLY A 225 -33.31 -6.53 13.37
N LEU A 226 -32.82 -5.79 14.37
CA LEU A 226 -31.46 -5.26 14.42
C LEU A 226 -30.58 -6.08 15.37
N TYR A 227 -29.34 -6.36 14.99
CA TYR A 227 -28.41 -7.16 15.82
C TYR A 227 -26.97 -6.67 15.77
N ARG A 228 -26.25 -6.85 16.87
CA ARG A 228 -24.81 -6.60 16.95
C ARG A 228 -24.02 -7.81 16.48
N LEU A 229 -23.13 -7.63 15.51
CA LEU A 229 -22.26 -8.71 15.07
C LEU A 229 -21.10 -8.95 16.05
N PRO A 230 -20.73 -10.22 16.31
CA PRO A 230 -19.48 -10.55 17.01
C PRO A 230 -18.25 -9.92 16.35
N LEU A 231 -17.26 -9.53 17.17
CA LEU A 231 -16.03 -8.90 16.68
C LEU A 231 -15.24 -9.79 15.71
N GLY A 232 -15.39 -11.12 15.81
CA GLY A 232 -14.81 -12.07 14.87
C GLY A 232 -15.24 -11.90 13.40
N TYR A 233 -16.34 -11.18 13.12
CA TYR A 233 -16.72 -10.80 11.75
C TYR A 233 -16.10 -9.49 11.28
N GLN A 234 -15.34 -8.81 12.13
CA GLN A 234 -14.66 -7.57 11.77
C GLN A 234 -13.41 -7.34 12.63
N MET A 235 -12.43 -8.22 12.43
CA MET A 235 -11.19 -8.23 13.20
C MET A 235 -10.26 -7.11 12.72
N ASP A 236 -10.21 -6.02 13.48
CA ASP A 236 -9.28 -4.92 13.20
C ASP A 236 -7.82 -5.41 13.26
N ALA A 237 -7.09 -5.23 12.16
CA ALA A 237 -5.68 -5.60 12.03
C ALA A 237 -4.78 -4.98 13.12
N SER A 238 -5.16 -3.85 13.71
CA SER A 238 -4.41 -3.23 14.82
C SER A 238 -4.35 -4.12 16.06
N TYR A 239 -5.37 -4.93 16.34
CA TYR A 239 -5.39 -5.88 17.45
C TYR A 239 -4.35 -6.99 17.30
N PHE A 240 -3.99 -7.32 16.06
CA PHE A 240 -2.92 -8.27 15.79
C PHE A 240 -1.55 -7.69 16.12
N TYR A 241 -1.23 -6.46 15.69
CA TYR A 241 0.14 -5.96 15.68
C TYR A 241 0.77 -5.84 17.06
N LEU A 242 0.00 -5.54 18.11
CA LEU A 242 0.53 -5.47 19.48
C LEU A 242 0.99 -6.83 20.01
N LYS A 243 0.31 -7.91 19.64
CA LYS A 243 0.58 -9.26 20.16
C LYS A 243 1.25 -10.18 19.13
N LEU A 244 1.29 -9.79 17.86
CA LEU A 244 1.68 -10.59 16.69
C LEU A 244 0.94 -11.93 16.61
N LYS A 245 -0.28 -11.97 17.13
CA LYS A 245 -1.19 -13.12 17.08
C LYS A 245 -2.62 -12.65 17.28
N TRP A 246 -3.55 -13.33 16.64
CA TRP A 246 -4.97 -13.08 16.84
C TRP A 246 -5.39 -13.53 18.24
N ARG A 247 -6.00 -12.60 19.00
CA ARG A 247 -6.69 -12.85 20.26
C ARG A 247 -7.98 -12.05 20.26
N VAL A 248 -8.94 -12.51 19.47
CA VAL A 248 -10.26 -11.90 19.41
C VAL A 248 -11.16 -12.69 20.36
N PRO A 249 -11.77 -12.04 21.37
CA PRO A 249 -12.44 -12.72 22.47
C PRO A 249 -13.78 -13.36 22.09
N CYS A 250 -14.38 -12.98 20.96
CA CYS A 250 -15.70 -13.44 20.57
C CYS A 250 -15.86 -13.57 19.04
N GLY A 251 -16.60 -14.59 18.62
CA GLY A 251 -16.97 -14.82 17.22
C GLY A 251 -16.08 -15.82 16.46
N PRO A 252 -16.38 -16.05 15.18
CA PRO A 252 -15.77 -17.11 14.38
C PRO A 252 -14.38 -16.79 13.80
N ASN A 253 -13.85 -15.58 14.03
CA ASN A 253 -12.58 -15.08 13.48
C ASN A 253 -12.49 -15.17 11.95
N SER A 254 -13.51 -14.67 11.26
CA SER A 254 -13.71 -14.88 9.83
C SER A 254 -13.19 -13.78 8.92
N VAL A 255 -13.20 -12.52 9.38
CA VAL A 255 -12.93 -11.37 8.50
C VAL A 255 -11.93 -10.45 9.17
N ILE A 256 -10.83 -10.18 8.46
CA ILE A 256 -9.82 -9.19 8.86
C ILE A 256 -10.15 -7.88 8.17
N THR A 257 -10.21 -6.79 8.92
CA THR A 257 -10.40 -5.45 8.37
C THR A 257 -9.14 -4.64 8.59
N PHE A 258 -8.74 -3.86 7.59
CA PHE A 258 -7.56 -3.01 7.66
C PHE A 258 -7.94 -1.52 7.74
N PRO A 259 -8.54 -1.02 8.85
CA PRO A 259 -8.97 0.37 8.98
C PRO A 259 -7.81 1.38 9.12
N SER A 260 -6.58 0.91 8.95
CA SER A 260 -5.35 1.66 9.11
C SER A 260 -5.28 2.90 8.20
N GLN A 261 -4.39 3.83 8.58
CA GLN A 261 -4.06 5.00 7.80
C GLN A 261 -3.85 4.67 6.31
N PRO A 262 -4.19 5.58 5.39
CA PRO A 262 -4.00 5.44 3.94
C PRO A 262 -2.71 4.79 3.46
N TRP A 263 -1.60 4.98 4.16
CA TRP A 263 -0.25 4.50 3.82
C TRP A 263 0.10 3.12 4.40
N LEU A 264 -0.77 2.57 5.25
CA LEU A 264 -0.55 1.30 5.98
C LEU A 264 -1.45 0.18 5.44
N LYS A 265 -2.10 0.41 4.30
CA LYS A 265 -2.97 -0.57 3.67
C LYS A 265 -2.17 -1.80 3.22
N PRO A 266 -2.77 -2.99 3.23
CA PRO A 266 -2.04 -4.23 3.09
C PRO A 266 -1.53 -4.49 1.66
N TRP A 267 -2.08 -3.81 0.66
CA TRP A 267 -1.70 -3.97 -0.75
C TRP A 267 -0.41 -3.28 -1.14
N TYR A 268 0.18 -2.45 -0.26
CA TYR A 268 1.41 -1.78 -0.61
C TYR A 268 2.62 -2.71 -0.56
N TRP A 269 3.56 -2.51 -1.47
CA TRP A 269 4.80 -3.28 -1.47
C TRP A 269 5.65 -3.06 -0.22
N TRP A 270 5.53 -1.94 0.48
CA TRP A 270 6.21 -1.72 1.76
C TRP A 270 5.46 -2.29 2.97
N SER A 271 4.28 -2.91 2.76
CA SER A 271 3.43 -3.44 3.84
C SER A 271 4.16 -4.49 4.66
N TRP A 272 4.95 -5.37 4.04
CA TRP A 272 5.84 -6.32 4.72
C TRP A 272 7.29 -5.94 4.46
N PRO A 273 8.22 -6.02 5.44
CA PRO A 273 8.06 -6.60 6.77
C PRO A 273 7.45 -5.66 7.82
N VAL A 274 7.09 -4.42 7.49
CA VAL A 274 6.64 -3.39 8.45
C VAL A 274 5.42 -3.85 9.26
N LEU A 275 4.40 -4.33 8.57
CA LEU A 275 3.11 -4.82 9.05
C LEU A 275 2.89 -6.27 8.57
N PRO A 276 3.16 -7.27 9.43
CA PRO A 276 3.22 -8.67 9.01
C PRO A 276 1.95 -9.22 8.32
N LEU A 277 0.75 -8.73 8.65
CA LEU A 277 -0.50 -9.15 8.02
C LEU A 277 -0.62 -8.74 6.55
N GLY A 278 0.18 -7.77 6.07
CA GLY A 278 0.24 -7.43 4.64
C GLY A 278 0.59 -8.65 3.78
N LEU A 279 1.45 -9.54 4.28
CA LEU A 279 1.82 -10.75 3.56
C LEU A 279 0.62 -11.68 3.33
N GLN A 280 -0.29 -11.81 4.30
CA GLN A 280 -1.50 -12.63 4.16
C GLN A 280 -2.43 -12.09 3.07
N TRP A 281 -2.54 -10.77 2.94
CA TRP A 281 -3.29 -10.15 1.84
C TRP A 281 -2.62 -10.42 0.49
N HIS A 282 -1.28 -10.28 0.41
CA HIS A 282 -0.52 -10.52 -0.81
C HIS A 282 -0.53 -11.99 -1.25
N GLU A 283 -0.64 -12.93 -0.32
CA GLU A 283 -0.87 -14.36 -0.59
C GLU A 283 -2.24 -14.58 -1.25
N GLN A 284 -3.30 -13.95 -0.73
CA GLN A 284 -4.62 -14.00 -1.38
C GLN A 284 -4.59 -13.39 -2.79
N ARG A 285 -3.87 -12.27 -2.96
CA ARG A 285 -3.67 -11.67 -4.29
C ARG A 285 -2.96 -12.63 -5.25
N LEU A 286 -1.89 -13.28 -4.81
CA LEU A 286 -1.10 -14.22 -5.64
C LEU A 286 -1.99 -15.34 -6.21
N HIS A 287 -2.89 -15.88 -5.38
CA HIS A 287 -3.78 -16.97 -5.76
C HIS A 287 -5.07 -16.54 -6.50
N THR A 288 -5.33 -15.23 -6.64
CA THR A 288 -6.58 -14.73 -7.25
C THR A 288 -6.35 -14.03 -8.60
N ILE A 289 -5.70 -12.86 -8.58
CA ILE A 289 -5.42 -12.07 -9.79
C ILE A 289 -3.93 -12.05 -10.17
N GLY A 290 -3.05 -12.44 -9.23
CA GLY A 290 -1.60 -12.41 -9.42
C GLY A 290 -1.03 -10.98 -9.55
N TYR A 291 0.19 -10.91 -10.11
CA TYR A 291 0.95 -9.67 -10.35
C TYR A 291 1.27 -9.45 -11.84
N GLY A 292 0.66 -10.24 -12.73
CA GLY A 292 1.00 -10.26 -14.16
C GLY A 292 0.83 -8.91 -14.86
N ALA A 293 -0.11 -8.07 -14.40
CA ALA A 293 -0.32 -6.73 -14.97
C ALA A 293 0.86 -5.78 -14.71
N GLU A 294 1.55 -5.94 -13.58
CA GLU A 294 2.68 -5.10 -13.18
C GLU A 294 4.04 -5.67 -13.60
N MET A 295 4.12 -6.96 -13.97
CA MET A 295 5.38 -7.63 -14.34
C MET A 295 6.19 -6.90 -15.43
N PRO A 296 5.61 -6.42 -16.55
CA PRO A 296 6.38 -5.70 -17.57
C PRO A 296 7.05 -4.44 -17.03
N LEU A 297 6.38 -3.73 -16.13
CA LEU A 297 6.90 -2.51 -15.51
C LEU A 297 8.05 -2.84 -14.54
N ILE A 298 7.91 -3.89 -13.73
CA ILE A 298 8.96 -4.39 -12.84
C ILE A 298 10.23 -4.76 -13.63
N VAL A 299 10.07 -5.47 -14.75
CA VAL A 299 11.20 -5.89 -15.60
C VAL A 299 11.88 -4.68 -16.24
N LEU A 300 11.10 -3.74 -16.79
CA LEU A 300 11.63 -2.52 -17.40
C LEU A 300 12.39 -1.67 -16.38
N GLU A 301 11.83 -1.48 -15.19
CA GLU A 301 12.47 -0.74 -14.11
C GLU A 301 13.77 -1.42 -13.63
N SER A 302 13.76 -2.75 -13.47
CA SER A 302 14.97 -3.52 -13.12
C SER A 302 16.07 -3.34 -14.18
N LEU A 303 15.72 -3.46 -15.46
CA LEU A 303 16.66 -3.28 -16.57
C LEU A 303 17.22 -1.85 -16.59
N PHE A 304 16.37 -0.85 -16.38
CA PHE A 304 16.80 0.55 -16.30
C PHE A 304 17.87 0.75 -15.22
N TYR A 305 17.66 0.21 -14.01
CA TYR A 305 18.64 0.32 -12.92
C TYR A 305 19.93 -0.44 -13.22
N LEU A 306 19.86 -1.64 -13.79
CA LEU A 306 21.02 -2.44 -14.16
C LEU A 306 21.86 -1.77 -15.27
N VAL A 307 21.20 -1.25 -16.31
CA VAL A 307 21.85 -0.51 -17.39
C VAL A 307 22.50 0.75 -16.86
N THR A 308 21.80 1.53 -16.03
CA THR A 308 22.34 2.74 -15.41
C THR A 308 23.61 2.43 -14.60
N MET A 309 23.58 1.35 -13.81
CA MET A 309 24.74 0.90 -13.05
C MET A 309 25.90 0.48 -13.97
N ALA A 310 25.63 -0.32 -15.00
CA ALA A 310 26.65 -0.78 -15.95
C ALA A 310 27.30 0.38 -16.70
N VAL A 311 26.49 1.32 -17.24
CA VAL A 311 26.97 2.52 -17.94
C VAL A 311 27.85 3.35 -17.01
N THR A 312 27.42 3.59 -15.77
CA THR A 312 28.21 4.37 -14.81
C THR A 312 29.53 3.69 -14.46
N LEU A 313 29.55 2.36 -14.31
CA LEU A 313 30.77 1.62 -14.01
C LEU A 313 31.76 1.59 -15.19
N ILE A 314 31.28 1.62 -16.44
CA ILE A 314 32.11 1.62 -17.64
C ILE A 314 32.60 3.04 -17.98
N ALA A 315 31.69 4.01 -18.01
CA ALA A 315 32.01 5.39 -18.39
C ALA A 315 33.07 6.01 -17.46
N PHE A 316 33.01 5.74 -16.16
CA PHE A 316 33.98 6.28 -15.20
C PHE A 316 35.29 5.47 -15.09
N LYS A 317 35.36 4.26 -15.68
CA LYS A 317 36.64 3.55 -15.88
C LYS A 317 37.42 4.12 -17.07
N GLY A 318 36.72 4.58 -18.10
CA GLY A 318 37.33 5.16 -19.32
C GLY A 318 37.50 6.68 -19.28
N PHE A 319 36.75 7.38 -18.43
CA PHE A 319 36.74 8.84 -18.32
C PHE A 319 37.11 9.19 -16.88
N GLN A 320 38.30 9.76 -16.65
CA GLN A 320 38.56 10.58 -15.46
C GLN A 320 37.93 11.94 -15.75
N PRO A 321 36.72 12.28 -15.23
CA PRO A 321 36.26 13.64 -15.33
C PRO A 321 37.16 14.48 -14.42
N THR A 322 38.02 15.28 -15.03
CA THR A 322 38.54 16.47 -14.38
C THR A 322 37.32 17.32 -14.03
N LEU A 323 37.03 17.50 -12.73
CA LEU A 323 35.98 18.42 -12.23
C LEU A 323 36.09 19.84 -12.84
N SER A 324 37.25 20.17 -13.44
CA SER A 324 37.58 21.41 -14.14
C SER A 324 36.74 21.78 -15.36
N LYS A 325 35.74 21.00 -15.79
CA LYS A 325 34.88 21.36 -16.94
C LYS A 325 33.47 21.82 -16.58
N PHE A 326 33.04 21.73 -15.32
CA PHE A 326 31.92 22.56 -14.84
C PHE A 326 32.47 23.94 -14.48
N CYS A 327 33.02 24.63 -15.47
CA CYS A 327 33.16 26.07 -15.44
C CYS A 327 31.75 26.66 -15.39
N LEU A 328 31.25 26.89 -14.18
CA LEU A 328 30.46 28.09 -13.93
C LEU A 328 31.31 29.24 -14.49
N THR A 329 30.83 29.78 -15.61
CA THR A 329 31.35 30.94 -16.31
C THR A 329 31.90 31.92 -15.28
N LYS A 330 33.20 32.26 -15.38
CA LYS A 330 33.88 33.35 -14.65
C LYS A 330 32.87 34.41 -14.20
N SER A 331 32.35 34.23 -13.01
CA SER A 331 31.48 35.16 -12.33
C SER A 331 32.04 35.13 -10.93
N GLU A 332 32.47 36.29 -10.48
CA GLU A 332 33.01 36.58 -9.16
C GLU A 332 31.95 36.38 -8.07
N LEU A 333 31.19 35.28 -8.11
CA LEU A 333 30.43 34.81 -6.97
C LEU A 333 31.46 34.28 -5.97
N SER A 334 31.64 35.04 -4.90
CA SER A 334 32.53 34.78 -3.78
C SER A 334 32.80 33.28 -3.56
N PHE A 335 34.07 32.88 -3.65
CA PHE A 335 34.59 31.54 -3.33
C PHE A 335 34.07 30.98 -1.98
N SER A 336 33.62 31.87 -1.09
CA SER A 336 33.08 31.54 0.24
C SER A 336 31.83 30.65 0.25
N PHE A 337 30.98 30.64 -0.78
CA PHE A 337 29.74 29.85 -0.78
C PHE A 337 29.84 28.51 -1.54
N TYR A 338 30.88 28.34 -2.36
CA TYR A 338 31.10 27.13 -3.15
C TYR A 338 31.09 25.80 -2.34
N PRO A 339 31.79 25.67 -1.20
CA PRO A 339 31.79 24.42 -0.43
C PRO A 339 30.41 24.09 0.17
N LEU A 340 29.65 25.10 0.59
CA LEU A 340 28.31 24.93 1.13
C LEU A 340 27.34 24.42 0.05
N VAL A 341 27.41 24.99 -1.15
CA VAL A 341 26.59 24.58 -2.30
C VAL A 341 26.92 23.14 -2.70
N LEU A 342 28.19 22.77 -2.80
CA LEU A 342 28.59 21.41 -3.17
C LEU A 342 28.15 20.38 -2.11
N LYS A 343 28.33 20.68 -0.81
CA LYS A 343 27.81 19.83 0.28
C LYS A 343 26.30 19.65 0.20
N SER A 344 25.56 20.74 0.01
CA SER A 344 24.11 20.68 -0.13
C SER A 344 23.70 19.87 -1.36
N LEU A 345 24.42 19.98 -2.47
CA LEU A 345 24.15 19.22 -3.69
C LEU A 345 24.38 17.73 -3.48
N VAL A 346 25.49 17.34 -2.85
CA VAL A 346 25.79 15.94 -2.53
C VAL A 346 24.74 15.36 -1.58
N LEU A 347 24.38 16.08 -0.51
CA LEU A 347 23.36 15.66 0.45
C LEU A 347 21.98 15.48 -0.19
N SER A 348 21.52 16.45 -0.97
CA SER A 348 20.24 16.37 -1.68
C SER A 348 20.23 15.25 -2.71
N SER A 349 21.35 15.04 -3.42
CA SER A 349 21.49 13.92 -4.36
C SER A 349 21.42 12.57 -3.63
N MET A 350 22.15 12.44 -2.52
CA MET A 350 22.10 11.24 -1.68
C MET A 350 20.69 10.96 -1.18
N LEU A 351 20.00 11.97 -0.65
CA LEU A 351 18.62 11.83 -0.19
C LEU A 351 17.70 11.43 -1.35
N GLY A 352 17.85 12.07 -2.51
CA GLY A 352 17.14 11.74 -3.74
C GLY A 352 17.34 10.30 -4.20
N SER A 353 18.53 9.72 -4.00
CA SER A 353 18.82 8.32 -4.37
C SER A 353 18.00 7.29 -3.59
N TYR A 354 17.53 7.63 -2.39
CA TYR A 354 16.65 6.78 -1.58
C TYR A 354 15.18 7.15 -1.75
N ILE A 355 14.85 8.43 -1.87
CA ILE A 355 13.46 8.89 -2.01
C ILE A 355 12.88 8.52 -3.37
N LEU A 356 13.64 8.71 -4.46
CA LEU A 356 13.11 8.54 -5.81
C LEU A 356 12.68 7.09 -6.10
N PRO A 357 13.50 6.04 -5.85
CA PRO A 357 13.07 4.66 -6.07
C PRO A 357 11.79 4.30 -5.33
N PHE A 358 11.60 4.80 -4.10
CA PHE A 358 10.39 4.52 -3.31
C PHE A 358 9.10 4.89 -4.06
N PHE A 359 9.11 6.02 -4.78
CA PHE A 359 7.95 6.51 -5.52
C PHE A 359 7.83 5.92 -6.94
N LEU A 360 8.92 5.37 -7.49
CA LEU A 360 8.91 4.71 -8.79
C LEU A 360 8.35 3.29 -8.71
N VAL A 361 8.62 2.57 -7.61
CA VAL A 361 8.14 1.20 -7.43
C VAL A 361 6.60 1.16 -7.47
N PRO A 362 6.02 0.32 -8.35
CA PRO A 362 4.57 0.21 -8.47
C PRO A 362 3.93 -0.19 -7.14
N ARG A 363 2.98 0.63 -6.65
CA ARG A 363 2.52 0.55 -5.26
C ARG A 363 1.97 -0.80 -4.84
N THR A 364 1.27 -1.51 -5.73
CA THR A 364 0.49 -2.69 -5.35
C THR A 364 1.26 -4.01 -5.42
N ILE A 365 2.52 -4.01 -5.87
CA ILE A 365 3.26 -5.25 -6.14
C ILE A 365 3.63 -6.01 -4.88
N HIS A 366 4.05 -7.27 -5.04
CA HIS A 366 4.44 -8.12 -3.92
C HIS A 366 5.58 -7.48 -3.11
N PRO A 367 5.56 -7.51 -1.76
CA PRO A 367 6.54 -6.81 -0.94
C PRO A 367 8.00 -7.19 -1.21
N LEU A 368 8.26 -8.48 -1.42
CA LEU A 368 9.61 -8.96 -1.80
C LEU A 368 10.09 -8.36 -3.12
N MET A 369 9.20 -8.22 -4.11
CA MET A 369 9.54 -7.60 -5.40
C MET A 369 9.77 -6.09 -5.24
N GLY A 370 8.93 -5.42 -4.44
CA GLY A 370 9.07 -3.98 -4.21
C GLY A 370 10.32 -3.60 -3.42
N TRP A 371 10.63 -4.31 -2.33
CA TRP A 371 11.91 -4.08 -1.62
C TRP A 371 13.11 -4.44 -2.49
N GLY A 372 13.01 -5.51 -3.31
CA GLY A 372 14.06 -5.85 -4.29
C GLY A 372 14.31 -4.72 -5.29
N LEU A 373 13.27 -4.18 -5.91
CA LEU A 373 13.36 -3.03 -6.81
C LEU A 373 13.88 -1.78 -6.12
N TYR A 374 13.37 -1.47 -4.92
CA TYR A 374 13.80 -0.32 -4.13
C TYR A 374 15.30 -0.39 -3.78
N LEU A 375 15.77 -1.56 -3.32
CA LEU A 375 17.18 -1.76 -2.98
C LEU A 375 18.07 -1.71 -4.21
N LEU A 376 17.61 -2.26 -5.35
CA LEU A 376 18.32 -2.20 -6.63
C LEU A 376 18.40 -0.76 -7.16
N GLY A 377 17.29 -0.03 -7.14
CA GLY A 377 17.22 1.36 -7.62
C GLY A 377 18.06 2.30 -6.76
N SER A 378 17.93 2.20 -5.43
CA SER A 378 18.74 2.99 -4.51
C SER A 378 20.24 2.67 -4.64
N MET A 379 20.61 1.40 -4.81
CA MET A 379 21.99 1.01 -5.10
C MET A 379 22.50 1.61 -6.41
N SER A 380 21.70 1.54 -7.48
CA SER A 380 22.05 2.09 -8.80
C SER A 380 22.31 3.60 -8.71
N PHE A 381 21.42 4.36 -8.08
CA PHE A 381 21.60 5.81 -7.91
C PHE A 381 22.73 6.18 -6.96
N VAL A 382 22.95 5.41 -5.89
CA VAL A 382 24.12 5.58 -5.01
C VAL A 382 25.43 5.39 -5.79
N ILE A 383 25.50 4.42 -6.72
CA ILE A 383 26.66 4.20 -7.58
C ILE A 383 26.88 5.39 -8.53
N VAL A 384 25.80 5.93 -9.11
CA VAL A 384 25.86 7.14 -9.95
C VAL A 384 26.47 8.29 -9.17
N ILE A 385 25.94 8.60 -7.98
CA ILE A 385 26.42 9.69 -7.12
C ILE A 385 27.85 9.46 -6.67
N LYS A 386 28.17 8.24 -6.23
CA LYS A 386 29.53 7.86 -5.84
C LYS A 386 30.53 8.17 -6.94
N ASN A 387 30.23 7.77 -8.18
CA ASN A 387 31.16 7.96 -9.30
C ASN A 387 31.18 9.42 -9.78
N ALA A 388 30.03 10.08 -9.84
CA ALA A 388 29.91 11.49 -10.23
C ALA A 388 30.72 12.43 -9.33
N PHE A 389 30.68 12.21 -8.01
CA PHE A 389 31.37 13.03 -7.02
C PHE A 389 32.66 12.37 -6.47
N GLN A 390 33.08 11.22 -7.03
CA GLN A 390 34.25 10.44 -6.61
C GLN A 390 34.29 10.12 -5.10
N LEU A 391 33.13 9.86 -4.49
CA LEU A 391 32.99 9.68 -3.05
C LEU A 391 33.54 8.32 -2.57
N PRO A 392 33.98 8.23 -1.30
CA PRO A 392 34.45 6.98 -0.71
C PRO A 392 33.31 5.95 -0.61
N THR A 393 33.61 4.70 -0.97
CA THR A 393 32.63 3.60 -1.06
C THR A 393 31.97 3.28 0.28
N LEU A 394 32.74 3.10 1.35
CA LEU A 394 32.17 2.63 2.62
C LEU A 394 31.17 3.63 3.23
N PRO A 395 31.48 4.94 3.35
CA PRO A 395 30.52 5.93 3.85
C PRO A 395 29.25 6.05 3.00
N ILE A 396 29.36 6.10 1.67
CA ILE A 396 28.18 6.30 0.80
C ILE A 396 27.20 5.12 0.84
N PHE A 397 27.71 3.89 1.02
CA PHE A 397 26.88 2.68 1.12
C PHE A 397 26.40 2.36 2.54
N THR A 398 26.90 3.05 3.57
CA THR A 398 26.52 2.77 4.97
C THR A 398 25.00 2.92 5.22
N PRO A 399 24.29 3.96 4.72
CA PRO A 399 22.84 4.05 4.87
C PRO A 399 22.09 2.92 4.16
N TRP A 400 22.56 2.49 2.98
CA TRP A 400 21.96 1.37 2.25
C TRP A 400 22.05 0.06 3.05
N LEU A 401 23.23 -0.24 3.62
CA LEU A 401 23.42 -1.39 4.52
C LEU A 401 22.53 -1.27 5.77
N GLY A 402 22.43 -0.07 6.34
CA GLY A 402 21.56 0.22 7.48
C GLY A 402 20.10 -0.07 7.19
N ILE A 403 19.59 0.33 6.02
CA ILE A 403 18.22 0.04 5.59
C ILE A 403 18.02 -1.47 5.40
N THR A 404 18.92 -2.14 4.67
CA THR A 404 18.84 -3.60 4.46
C THR A 404 18.83 -4.37 5.78
N GLY A 405 19.71 -4.02 6.73
CA GLY A 405 19.72 -4.65 8.06
C GLY A 405 18.45 -4.36 8.86
N SER A 406 17.85 -3.17 8.71
CA SER A 406 16.57 -2.85 9.36
C SER A 406 15.41 -3.70 8.84
N LEU A 407 15.41 -4.01 7.54
CA LEU A 407 14.42 -4.90 6.91
C LEU A 407 14.57 -6.33 7.44
N ILE A 408 15.81 -6.82 7.55
CA ILE A 408 16.11 -8.13 8.14
C ILE A 408 15.66 -8.18 9.60
N ALA A 409 15.97 -7.16 10.40
CA ALA A 409 15.51 -7.07 11.77
C ALA A 409 13.98 -7.11 11.85
N MET A 410 13.27 -6.29 11.05
CA MET A 410 11.81 -6.27 11.04
C MET A 410 11.17 -7.60 10.59
N ALA A 411 11.81 -8.31 9.66
CA ALA A 411 11.36 -9.57 9.10
C ALA A 411 11.65 -10.78 10.01
N PHE A 412 12.42 -10.59 11.08
CA PHE A 412 12.86 -11.68 11.93
C PHE A 412 11.66 -12.39 12.60
N PRO A 413 11.51 -13.73 12.45
CA PRO A 413 10.30 -14.42 12.84
C PRO A 413 10.20 -14.73 14.35
N LEU A 414 11.26 -14.52 15.13
CA LEU A 414 11.35 -14.98 16.52
C LEU A 414 10.75 -13.99 17.55
N TYR A 415 10.07 -12.95 17.11
CA TYR A 415 9.45 -12.01 18.05
C TYR A 415 8.25 -12.62 18.77
N THR A 416 8.29 -12.58 20.10
CA THR A 416 7.22 -13.13 20.94
C THR A 416 5.94 -12.28 20.91
N ASN A 417 6.08 -10.97 20.67
CA ASN A 417 4.97 -10.02 20.53
C ASN A 417 5.45 -8.73 19.82
N GLY A 418 4.51 -7.85 19.52
CA GLY A 418 4.76 -6.60 18.79
C GLY A 418 5.60 -5.59 19.55
N ILE A 419 5.52 -5.58 20.88
CA ILE A 419 6.31 -4.69 21.74
C ILE A 419 7.78 -5.09 21.66
N VAL A 420 8.10 -6.37 21.83
CA VAL A 420 9.47 -6.89 21.71
C VAL A 420 10.02 -6.61 20.31
N ARG A 421 9.22 -6.84 19.26
CA ARG A 421 9.60 -6.48 17.89
C ARG A 421 9.94 -5.00 17.75
N ALA A 422 9.08 -4.11 18.24
CA ALA A 422 9.31 -2.66 18.17
C ALA A 422 10.57 -2.24 18.94
N LEU A 423 10.79 -2.80 20.14
CA LEU A 423 11.99 -2.57 20.92
C LEU A 423 13.26 -3.05 20.22
N SER A 424 13.23 -4.23 19.59
CA SER A 424 14.37 -4.75 18.83
C SER A 424 14.69 -3.91 17.59
N VAL A 425 13.67 -3.44 16.87
CA VAL A 425 13.85 -2.51 15.75
C VAL A 425 14.40 -1.16 16.24
N GLY A 426 13.90 -0.66 17.37
CA GLY A 426 14.42 0.54 18.03
C GLY A 426 15.88 0.39 18.47
N ALA A 427 16.24 -0.77 19.04
CA ALA A 427 17.61 -1.10 19.42
C ALA A 427 18.53 -1.16 18.19
N TYR A 428 18.09 -1.81 17.11
CA TYR A 428 18.82 -1.81 15.84
C TYR A 428 19.08 -0.39 15.34
N ALA A 429 18.05 0.47 15.32
CA ALA A 429 18.19 1.86 14.90
C ALA A 429 19.16 2.65 15.79
N PHE A 430 19.10 2.43 17.11
CA PHE A 430 20.02 3.04 18.07
C PHE A 430 21.48 2.63 17.80
N PHE A 431 21.76 1.35 17.57
CA PHE A 431 23.11 0.87 17.27
C PHE A 431 23.58 1.24 15.86
N ALA A 432 22.68 1.39 14.89
CA ALA A 432 23.02 1.81 13.53
C ALA A 432 23.30 3.31 13.42
N ALA A 433 22.67 4.15 14.25
CA ALA A 433 22.76 5.61 14.16
C ALA A 433 24.21 6.16 14.24
N PRO A 434 25.10 5.70 15.13
CA PRO A 434 26.50 6.14 15.16
C PRO A 434 27.24 5.87 13.84
N PHE A 435 26.96 4.75 13.17
CA PHE A 435 27.61 4.42 11.88
C PHE A 435 27.09 5.31 10.75
N VAL A 436 25.79 5.59 10.73
CA VAL A 436 25.20 6.53 9.76
C VAL A 436 25.75 7.95 9.98
N TRP A 437 25.89 8.38 11.23
CA TRP A 437 26.50 9.67 11.58
C TRP A 437 27.98 9.74 11.20
N TRP A 438 28.74 8.68 11.49
CA TRP A 438 30.13 8.54 11.04
C TRP A 438 30.26 8.63 9.52
N ALA A 439 29.39 7.92 8.79
CA ALA A 439 29.39 7.96 7.33
C ALA A 439 29.10 9.38 6.80
N LEU A 440 28.11 10.07 7.38
CA LEU A 440 27.77 11.43 7.02
C LEU A 440 28.94 12.41 7.27
N THR A 441 29.54 12.36 8.47
CA THR A 441 30.68 13.22 8.81
C THR A 441 31.90 12.95 7.92
N LYS A 442 32.18 11.68 7.60
CA LYS A 442 33.25 11.33 6.66
C LYS A 442 32.99 11.85 5.25
N LEU A 443 31.76 11.74 4.75
CA LEU A 443 31.40 12.30 3.44
C LEU A 443 31.54 13.81 3.41
N MET A 444 31.05 14.53 4.44
CA MET A 444 31.19 15.99 4.51
C MET A 444 32.67 16.42 4.55
N SER A 445 33.50 15.73 5.35
CA SER A 445 34.94 16.02 5.40
C SER A 445 35.66 15.72 4.08
N TYR A 446 35.23 14.70 3.35
CA TYR A 446 35.80 14.36 2.05
C TYR A 446 35.45 15.43 1.00
N VAL A 447 34.22 15.95 1.02
CA VAL A 447 33.80 17.05 0.15
C VAL A 447 34.60 18.32 0.44
N ASP A 448 34.90 18.63 1.70
CA ASP A 448 35.78 19.75 2.06
C ASP A 448 37.18 19.58 1.44
N LEU A 449 37.78 18.40 1.59
CA LEU A 449 39.10 18.10 1.01
C LEU A 449 39.11 18.18 -0.53
N LEU A 450 38.01 17.80 -1.20
CA LEU A 450 37.89 17.94 -2.65
C LEU A 450 37.92 19.42 -3.07
N VAL A 451 37.20 20.28 -2.35
CA VAL A 451 37.16 21.72 -2.63
C VAL A 451 38.54 22.35 -2.40
N GLU A 452 39.21 22.03 -1.29
CA GLU A 452 40.56 22.52 -1.01
C GLU A 452 41.57 22.09 -2.08
N ARG A 453 41.52 20.82 -2.50
CA ARG A 453 42.40 20.29 -3.55
C ARG A 453 42.18 20.97 -4.91
N GLU A 454 40.94 21.32 -5.22
CA GLU A 454 40.60 22.02 -6.44
C GLU A 454 41.03 23.49 -6.40
N ALA A 455 40.85 24.18 -5.26
CA ALA A 455 41.39 25.51 -5.04
C ALA A 455 42.92 25.57 -5.22
N LEU A 456 43.64 24.58 -4.67
CA LEU A 456 45.09 24.45 -4.82
C LEU A 456 45.52 24.20 -6.28
N ARG A 457 44.76 23.41 -7.04
CA ARG A 457 45.02 23.19 -8.48
C ARG A 457 44.83 24.46 -9.30
N ILE A 458 43.80 25.24 -9.01
CA ILE A 458 43.53 26.52 -9.68
C ILE A 458 44.67 27.51 -9.37
N TRP A 459 45.14 27.54 -8.12
CA TRP A 459 46.25 28.41 -7.70
C TRP A 459 47.57 28.02 -8.39
N GLY A 460 47.93 26.73 -8.39
CA GLY A 460 49.13 26.23 -9.07
C GLY A 460 49.10 26.33 -10.61
N ALA A 461 47.92 26.46 -11.22
CA ALA A 461 47.78 26.73 -12.65
C ALA A 461 47.86 28.23 -13.01
N SER A 462 47.84 29.11 -12.01
CA SER A 462 47.89 30.57 -12.17
C SER A 462 49.28 31.18 -11.94
N GLU A 463 50.27 30.40 -11.49
CA GLU A 463 51.67 30.83 -11.50
C GLU A 463 52.26 30.67 -12.92
N PRO A 464 52.87 31.71 -13.51
CA PRO A 464 53.66 31.53 -14.72
C PRO A 464 54.85 30.64 -14.38
N GLN A 465 55.19 29.70 -15.26
CA GLN A 465 56.42 28.91 -15.20
C GLN A 465 57.62 29.83 -14.95
N PHE A 466 58.02 29.98 -13.69
CA PHE A 466 59.31 30.56 -13.37
C PHE A 466 60.32 29.48 -13.77
N GLN A 467 61.12 29.81 -14.78
CA GLN A 467 62.21 28.98 -15.24
C GLN A 467 62.96 28.41 -14.04
N LEU A 468 62.99 27.08 -13.95
CA LEU A 468 63.99 26.38 -13.18
C LEU A 468 65.35 26.78 -13.81
N MET A 469 65.96 27.83 -13.25
CA MET A 469 67.34 28.18 -13.54
C MET A 469 68.21 26.99 -13.13
N LYS A 470 69.03 26.58 -14.09
CA LYS A 470 70.24 25.77 -13.88
C LYS A 470 71.07 26.34 -12.72
N LEU A 471 71.81 25.43 -12.06
CA LEU A 471 72.83 25.62 -11.01
C LEU A 471 72.19 25.78 -9.61
N CYS A 472 72.34 24.88 -8.65
CA CYS A 472 73.53 24.13 -8.21
C CYS A 472 73.13 22.79 -7.56
#